data_AF-A0AAV1NRT1-F1
#
_entry.id   AF-A0AAV1NRT1-F1
#
_cell.length_a   1.000
_cell.length_b   1.000
_cell.length_c   1.000
_cell.angle_alpha   90.00
_cell.angle_beta   90.00
_cell.angle_gamma   90.00
#
_symmetry.space_group_name_H-M   'P 1'
#
loop_
_entity.id
_entity.type
_entity.pdbx_description
1 polymer ?
#
loop_
_entity_poly.entity_id
_entity_poly.type
_entity_poly.pdbx_seq_one_letter_code
_entity_poly.pdbx_strand_id
1 'polypeptide(L)'
;MLAPAPRPSSPAAKIPGLLNLVPRSAIPPTDLPVVSTVAPCSPWLSNAPLQDDGPLKIHNRSVEEYRQIYHEVVDAMLRYKNGRLRPYTLELGRRIKQTLWERLNCPTFTTSTNEDGLINVYVSYRVGVYPSLYNVDISEEPEPEQPPEQS
;
A
#
# COMPACT_ATOMS: atom_id res chain seq x y z
N MET A 1 37.06 -21.73 -30.71
CA MET A 1 36.07 -21.33 -31.74
C MET A 1 34.68 -21.64 -31.21
N LEU A 2 33.65 -20.79 -31.25
CA LEU A 2 33.48 -19.34 -31.32
C LEU A 2 32.01 -19.17 -30.88
N ALA A 3 31.72 -18.37 -29.84
CA ALA A 3 30.36 -18.11 -29.38
C ALA A 3 29.59 -17.21 -30.37
N PRO A 4 28.25 -17.33 -30.49
CA PRO A 4 27.47 -16.43 -31.34
C PRO A 4 27.39 -15.02 -30.73
N ALA A 5 27.70 -14.02 -31.56
CA ALA A 5 27.80 -12.61 -31.22
C ALA A 5 26.43 -11.94 -30.92
N PRO A 6 26.40 -10.90 -30.08
CA PRO A 6 25.21 -10.12 -29.79
C PRO A 6 24.82 -9.22 -30.96
N ARG A 7 23.51 -9.11 -31.23
CA ARG A 7 22.95 -8.23 -32.26
C ARG A 7 23.00 -6.75 -31.81
N PRO A 8 23.30 -5.80 -32.71
CA PRO A 8 23.52 -4.40 -32.36
C PRO A 8 22.21 -3.63 -32.08
N SER A 9 22.28 -2.79 -31.04
CA SER A 9 21.31 -1.76 -30.69
C SER A 9 21.17 -0.70 -31.79
N SER A 10 19.93 -0.31 -32.10
CA SER A 10 19.60 0.84 -32.94
C SER A 10 19.52 2.12 -32.07
N PRO A 11 19.94 3.30 -32.57
CA PRO A 11 20.38 4.41 -31.72
C PRO A 11 19.27 5.39 -31.30
N ALA A 12 19.63 6.14 -30.26
CA ALA A 12 18.89 7.20 -29.61
C ALA A 12 18.33 8.27 -30.57
N ALA A 13 17.02 8.51 -30.48
CA ALA A 13 16.43 9.76 -30.91
C ALA A 13 16.82 10.87 -29.92
N LYS A 14 17.73 11.72 -30.39
CA LYS A 14 18.23 12.92 -29.72
C LYS A 14 17.16 14.01 -29.82
N ILE A 15 16.58 14.43 -28.70
CA ILE A 15 15.84 15.69 -28.62
C ILE A 15 16.77 16.71 -27.94
N PRO A 16 17.37 17.66 -28.69
CA PRO A 16 18.14 18.75 -28.10
C PRO A 16 17.21 19.92 -27.73
N GLY A 17 17.45 20.54 -26.57
CA GLY A 17 16.98 21.90 -26.32
C GLY A 17 16.19 22.09 -25.02
N LEU A 18 16.86 21.90 -23.89
CA LEU A 18 16.50 22.47 -22.60
C LEU A 18 16.72 23.98 -22.70
N LEU A 19 15.69 24.83 -22.60
CA LEU A 19 15.72 26.20 -22.04
C LEU A 19 14.27 26.74 -21.94
N ASN A 20 13.77 26.94 -20.71
CA ASN A 20 13.06 28.13 -20.21
C ASN A 20 12.11 27.79 -19.05
N LEU A 21 12.63 27.95 -17.83
CA LEU A 21 11.85 28.19 -16.62
C LEU A 21 11.25 29.62 -16.70
N VAL A 22 9.92 29.80 -16.72
CA VAL A 22 9.13 30.80 -15.95
C VAL A 22 7.61 30.42 -16.02
N PRO A 23 6.68 31.07 -15.29
CA PRO A 23 5.84 30.46 -14.26
C PRO A 23 4.40 30.13 -14.69
N ARG A 24 3.76 29.24 -13.91
CA ARG A 24 2.33 28.90 -13.82
C ARG A 24 1.37 29.86 -14.56
N SER A 25 0.92 29.47 -15.76
CA SER A 25 -0.24 30.11 -16.39
C SER A 25 -1.50 29.61 -15.67
N ALA A 26 -2.14 30.50 -14.92
CA ALA A 26 -3.46 30.26 -14.36
C ALA A 26 -4.45 30.06 -15.52
N ILE A 27 -5.18 28.95 -15.50
CA ILE A 27 -6.28 28.69 -16.44
C ILE A 27 -7.36 29.75 -16.15
N PRO A 28 -7.82 30.54 -17.13
CA PRO A 28 -8.93 31.47 -16.91
C PRO A 28 -10.20 30.68 -16.52
N PRO A 29 -11.04 31.20 -15.61
CA PRO A 29 -12.15 30.46 -14.99
C PRO A 29 -13.27 30.08 -15.97
N THR A 30 -13.14 30.40 -17.25
CA THR A 30 -14.17 30.22 -18.28
C THR A 30 -14.04 28.90 -19.04
N ASP A 31 -12.95 28.14 -18.86
CA ASP A 31 -12.69 26.88 -19.57
C ASP A 31 -12.73 25.62 -18.67
N LEU A 32 -13.30 25.74 -17.46
CA LEU A 32 -13.58 24.56 -16.66
C LEU A 32 -14.85 23.88 -17.19
N PRO A 33 -14.85 22.55 -17.39
CA PRO A 33 -16.10 21.84 -17.68
C PRO A 33 -17.08 22.15 -16.55
N VAL A 34 -18.33 22.47 -16.89
CA VAL A 34 -19.41 22.65 -15.92
C VAL A 34 -19.32 21.51 -14.91
N VAL A 35 -19.00 21.85 -13.67
CA VAL A 35 -19.02 20.88 -12.58
C VAL A 35 -20.46 20.37 -12.53
N SER A 36 -20.65 19.11 -12.89
CA SER A 36 -21.95 18.50 -12.76
C SER A 36 -22.22 18.42 -11.25
N THR A 37 -23.16 19.23 -10.75
CA THR A 37 -23.67 19.18 -9.37
C THR A 37 -24.52 17.93 -9.12
N VAL A 38 -24.24 16.85 -9.84
CA VAL A 38 -24.74 15.51 -9.58
C VAL A 38 -23.54 14.78 -9.00
N ALA A 39 -23.62 14.49 -7.69
CA ALA A 39 -22.69 13.55 -7.07
C ALA A 39 -22.57 12.33 -7.98
N PRO A 40 -21.37 11.83 -8.30
CA PRO A 40 -21.26 10.54 -8.96
C PRO A 40 -21.86 9.53 -7.98
N CYS A 41 -23.13 9.21 -8.18
CA CYS A 41 -23.70 7.96 -7.72
C CYS A 41 -22.91 6.90 -8.48
N SER A 42 -21.81 6.47 -7.89
CA SER A 42 -21.08 5.28 -8.30
C SER A 42 -22.11 4.16 -8.43
N PRO A 43 -22.37 3.62 -9.63
CA PRO A 43 -23.28 2.48 -9.82
C PRO A 43 -22.72 1.18 -9.24
N TRP A 44 -21.59 1.25 -8.53
CA TRP A 44 -20.85 0.12 -8.00
C TRP A 44 -21.05 -0.10 -6.50
N LEU A 45 -22.16 0.39 -5.95
CA LEU A 45 -22.71 -0.21 -4.75
C LEU A 45 -23.44 -1.48 -5.18
N SER A 46 -22.66 -2.57 -5.23
CA SER A 46 -23.17 -3.92 -5.42
C SER A 46 -24.32 -4.16 -4.44
N ASN A 47 -25.52 -4.45 -4.95
CA ASN A 47 -26.73 -4.77 -4.17
C ASN A 47 -26.63 -6.14 -3.46
N ALA A 48 -25.44 -6.54 -3.02
CA ALA A 48 -25.30 -7.66 -2.11
C ALA A 48 -25.90 -7.24 -0.76
N PRO A 49 -26.75 -8.06 -0.11
CA PRO A 49 -27.14 -7.83 1.27
C PRO A 49 -25.86 -7.74 2.11
N LEU A 50 -25.48 -6.53 2.53
CA LEU A 50 -24.44 -6.32 3.54
C LEU A 50 -25.03 -6.77 4.87
N GLN A 51 -25.11 -8.08 5.06
CA GLN A 51 -25.49 -8.69 6.33
C GLN A 51 -24.29 -8.60 7.27
N ASP A 52 -24.13 -7.43 7.89
CA ASP A 52 -23.88 -7.37 9.33
C ASP A 52 -24.25 -5.96 9.84
N ASP A 53 -25.50 -5.77 10.30
CA ASP A 53 -25.89 -4.62 11.14
C ASP A 53 -25.21 -4.67 12.54
N GLY A 54 -24.21 -5.55 12.70
CA GLY A 54 -23.40 -5.70 13.89
C GLY A 54 -22.44 -4.52 14.10
N PRO A 55 -21.91 -4.37 15.34
CA PRO A 55 -20.86 -3.41 15.64
C PRO A 55 -19.64 -3.62 14.73
N LEU A 56 -18.96 -2.54 14.31
CA LEU A 56 -17.74 -2.61 13.49
C LEU A 56 -16.69 -3.55 14.13
N LYS A 57 -16.23 -4.54 13.37
CA LYS A 57 -15.17 -5.46 13.79
C LYS A 57 -13.97 -5.39 12.85
N ILE A 58 -12.78 -5.37 13.41
CA ILE A 58 -11.51 -5.46 12.68
C ILE A 58 -10.92 -6.82 12.97
N HIS A 59 -10.74 -7.66 11.95
CA HIS A 59 -10.22 -9.01 12.10
C HIS A 59 -10.94 -9.89 13.15
N ASN A 60 -12.28 -9.87 13.15
CA ASN A 60 -13.12 -10.52 14.17
C ASN A 60 -12.96 -9.99 15.61
N ARG A 61 -12.22 -8.89 15.80
CA ARG A 61 -12.04 -8.20 17.09
C ARG A 61 -12.87 -6.93 17.14
N SER A 62 -13.23 -6.49 18.35
CA SER A 62 -13.75 -5.13 18.50
C SER A 62 -12.68 -4.10 18.14
N VAL A 63 -13.08 -2.85 17.90
CA VAL A 63 -12.15 -1.76 17.62
C VAL A 63 -11.18 -1.55 18.79
N GLU A 64 -11.68 -1.64 20.03
CA GLU A 64 -10.92 -1.48 21.26
C GLU A 64 -9.89 -2.60 21.42
N GLU A 65 -10.30 -3.84 21.19
CA GLU A 65 -9.40 -4.99 21.21
C GLU A 65 -8.30 -4.82 20.17
N TYR A 66 -8.66 -4.52 18.92
CA TYR A 66 -7.68 -4.32 17.85
C TYR A 66 -6.68 -3.20 18.18
N ARG A 67 -7.17 -2.06 18.69
CA ARG A 67 -6.34 -0.94 19.11
C ARG A 67 -5.34 -1.37 20.20
N GLN A 68 -5.78 -2.18 21.16
CA GLN A 68 -4.90 -2.72 22.19
C GLN A 68 -3.79 -3.59 21.57
N ILE A 69 -4.15 -4.48 20.63
CA ILE A 69 -3.17 -5.33 19.91
C ILE A 69 -2.14 -4.46 19.18
N TYR A 70 -2.62 -3.43 18.49
CA TYR A 70 -1.78 -2.53 17.72
C TYR A 70 -0.73 -1.85 18.59
N HIS A 71 -1.15 -1.21 19.69
CA HIS A 71 -0.22 -0.55 20.60
C HIS A 71 0.74 -1.51 21.28
N GLU A 72 0.26 -2.68 21.71
CA GLU A 72 1.09 -3.70 22.34
C GLU A 72 2.24 -4.16 21.44
N VAL A 73 1.99 -4.37 20.15
CA VAL A 73 3.02 -4.82 19.20
C VAL A 73 3.88 -3.65 18.71
N VAL A 74 3.25 -2.58 18.24
CA VAL A 74 3.95 -1.47 17.58
C VAL A 74 4.81 -0.70 18.57
N ASP A 75 4.25 -0.31 19.72
CA ASP A 75 4.98 0.51 20.68
C ASP A 75 6.13 -0.27 21.33
N ALA A 76 5.95 -1.59 21.54
CA ALA A 76 7.01 -2.46 22.05
C ALA A 76 8.20 -2.61 21.10
N MET A 77 7.97 -2.55 19.78
CA MET A 77 9.01 -2.71 18.76
C MET A 77 9.65 -1.39 18.33
N LEU A 78 8.90 -0.28 18.40
CA LEU A 78 9.38 1.07 18.12
C LEU A 78 10.18 1.68 19.29
N ARG A 79 10.26 0.99 20.44
CA ARG A 79 11.00 1.46 21.60
C ARG A 79 12.07 0.47 22.01
N TYR A 80 13.21 0.98 22.44
CA TYR A 80 14.20 0.19 23.16
C TYR A 80 13.73 -0.07 24.59
N LYS A 81 14.34 -1.05 25.27
CA LYS A 81 14.05 -1.36 26.69
C LYS A 81 14.29 -0.18 27.63
N ASN A 82 15.13 0.78 27.22
CA ASN A 82 15.40 2.01 27.95
C ASN A 82 14.39 3.14 27.65
N GLY A 83 13.31 2.86 26.91
CA GLY A 83 12.24 3.81 26.57
C GLY A 83 12.56 4.74 25.38
N ARG A 84 13.78 4.74 24.85
CA ARG A 84 14.13 5.56 23.67
C ARG A 84 13.45 5.02 22.42
N LEU A 85 13.03 5.93 21.54
CA LEU A 85 12.52 5.56 20.21
C LEU A 85 13.63 4.91 19.38
N ARG A 86 13.27 3.82 18.73
CA ARG A 86 14.12 3.10 17.78
C ARG A 86 13.96 3.74 16.40
N PRO A 87 15.05 4.01 15.68
CA PRO A 87 14.97 4.43 14.28
C PRO A 87 14.17 3.43 13.45
N TYR A 88 13.27 3.94 12.60
CA TYR A 88 12.49 3.08 11.72
C TYR A 88 13.35 2.56 10.58
N THR A 89 13.30 1.26 10.34
CA THR A 89 13.95 0.62 9.19
C THR A 89 12.95 -0.28 8.48
N LEU A 90 13.18 -0.58 7.19
CA LEU A 90 12.33 -1.51 6.44
C LEU A 90 12.27 -2.89 7.11
N GLU A 91 13.39 -3.38 7.63
CA GLU A 91 13.42 -4.64 8.37
C GLU A 91 12.55 -4.57 9.64
N LEU A 92 12.61 -3.46 10.39
CA LEU A 92 11.75 -3.26 11.55
C LEU A 92 10.27 -3.23 11.14
N GLY A 93 9.94 -2.55 10.05
CA GLY A 93 8.58 -2.52 9.50
C GLY A 93 8.06 -3.90 9.11
N ARG A 94 8.90 -4.74 8.47
CA ARG A 94 8.58 -6.13 8.16
C ARG A 94 8.29 -6.95 9.42
N ARG A 95 9.16 -6.84 10.43
CA ARG A 95 8.98 -7.52 11.72
C ARG A 95 7.69 -7.09 12.42
N ILE A 96 7.39 -5.79 12.46
CA ILE A 96 6.15 -5.26 13.05
C ILE A 96 4.92 -5.85 12.33
N LYS A 97 4.90 -5.84 11.00
CA LYS A 97 3.80 -6.41 10.21
C LYS A 97 3.64 -7.91 10.46
N GLN A 98 4.75 -8.64 10.54
CA GLN A 98 4.74 -10.07 10.84
C GLN A 98 4.16 -10.36 12.22
N THR A 99 4.62 -9.67 13.26
CA THR A 99 4.12 -9.87 14.63
C THR A 99 2.64 -9.49 14.77
N LEU A 100 2.18 -8.42 14.11
CA LEU A 100 0.76 -8.09 14.05
C LEU A 100 -0.06 -9.19 13.37
N TRP A 101 0.41 -9.71 12.23
CA TRP A 101 -0.24 -10.79 11.51
C TRP A 101 -0.38 -12.06 12.36
N GLU A 102 0.67 -12.43 13.09
CA GLU A 102 0.65 -13.56 14.03
C GLU A 102 -0.34 -13.32 15.19
N ARG A 103 -0.32 -12.13 15.81
CA ARG A 103 -1.24 -11.80 16.92
C ARG A 103 -2.71 -11.75 16.48
N LEU A 104 -2.97 -11.44 15.21
CA LEU A 104 -4.31 -11.41 14.63
C LEU A 104 -4.79 -12.79 14.15
N ASN A 105 -4.18 -13.88 14.62
CA ASN A 105 -4.50 -15.26 14.24
C ASN A 105 -4.28 -15.57 12.75
N CYS A 106 -3.21 -15.02 12.18
CA CYS A 106 -2.77 -15.32 10.81
C CYS A 106 -3.89 -15.16 9.77
N PRO A 107 -4.48 -13.95 9.63
CA PRO A 107 -5.54 -13.73 8.68
C PRO A 107 -5.06 -14.07 7.27
N THR A 108 -5.83 -14.91 6.58
CA THR A 108 -5.55 -15.37 5.22
C THR A 108 -6.74 -15.04 4.32
N PHE A 109 -6.47 -14.41 3.19
CA PHE A 109 -7.49 -14.06 2.21
C PHE A 109 -7.59 -15.15 1.15
N THR A 110 -8.82 -15.57 0.87
CA THR A 110 -9.13 -16.53 -0.19
C THR A 110 -10.13 -15.89 -1.14
N THR A 111 -9.85 -15.93 -2.43
CA THR A 111 -10.74 -15.41 -3.46
C THR A 111 -11.44 -16.54 -4.19
N SER A 112 -12.72 -16.36 -4.51
CA SER A 112 -13.47 -17.25 -5.39
C SER A 112 -14.14 -16.42 -6.47
N THR A 113 -14.06 -16.88 -7.72
CA THR A 113 -14.75 -16.24 -8.84
C THR A 113 -16.12 -16.88 -8.99
N ASN A 114 -17.18 -16.08 -8.92
CA ASN A 114 -18.54 -16.54 -9.16
C ASN A 114 -18.79 -16.65 -10.67
N GLU A 115 -19.86 -17.35 -11.04
CA GLU A 115 -20.33 -17.49 -12.42
C GLU A 115 -20.63 -16.15 -13.11
N ASP A 116 -20.97 -15.11 -12.34
CA ASP A 116 -21.21 -13.75 -12.82
C ASP A 116 -19.92 -12.95 -13.09
N GLY A 117 -18.74 -13.58 -12.96
CA GLY A 117 -17.44 -12.93 -13.09
C GLY A 117 -17.05 -12.05 -11.90
N LEU A 118 -17.90 -11.98 -10.86
CA LEU A 118 -17.60 -11.26 -9.62
C LEU A 118 -16.65 -12.07 -8.73
N ILE A 119 -15.67 -11.39 -8.13
CA ILE A 119 -14.71 -12.01 -7.21
C ILE A 119 -15.21 -11.81 -5.77
N ASN A 120 -15.54 -12.90 -5.10
CA ASN A 120 -15.77 -12.90 -3.66
C ASN A 120 -14.44 -13.06 -2.93
N VAL A 121 -14.20 -12.21 -1.93
CA VAL A 121 -13.01 -12.27 -1.08
C VAL A 121 -13.45 -12.66 0.33
N TYR A 122 -12.97 -13.79 0.81
CA TYR A 122 -13.20 -14.26 2.18
C TYR A 122 -11.91 -14.14 2.98
N VAL A 123 -12.04 -13.85 4.28
CA VAL A 123 -10.92 -13.89 5.22
C VAL A 123 -11.11 -15.06 6.19
N SER A 124 -10.05 -15.84 6.38
CA SER A 124 -10.02 -16.99 7.27
C SER A 124 -8.93 -16.83 8.33
N TYR A 125 -9.15 -17.39 9.51
CA TYR A 125 -8.26 -17.28 10.67
C TYR A 125 -7.95 -18.70 11.16
N ARG A 126 -6.84 -19.25 10.69
CA ARG A 126 -6.31 -20.57 11.09
C ARG A 126 -4.78 -20.55 10.97
N VAL A 127 -4.10 -21.55 11.55
CA VAL A 127 -2.65 -21.76 11.53
C VAL A 127 -2.13 -21.75 10.09
N GLY A 128 -1.81 -20.55 9.58
CA GLY A 128 -1.39 -20.28 8.22
C GLY A 128 0.12 -20.32 8.11
N VAL A 129 0.60 -20.94 7.03
CA VAL A 129 2.01 -21.09 6.66
C VAL A 129 2.47 -19.78 6.01
N TYR A 130 3.03 -18.87 6.81
CA TYR A 130 3.62 -17.58 6.42
C TYR A 130 2.72 -16.62 5.59
N PRO A 131 2.81 -15.29 5.79
CA PRO A 131 2.28 -14.36 4.79
C PRO A 131 3.00 -14.61 3.46
N SER A 132 2.25 -14.55 2.35
CA SER A 132 2.81 -14.72 1.01
C SER A 132 3.95 -13.74 0.77
N LEU A 133 5.12 -14.28 0.41
CA LEU A 133 6.31 -13.52 0.08
C LEU A 133 6.14 -12.89 -1.31
N TYR A 134 5.50 -11.74 -1.37
CA TYR A 134 5.49 -10.91 -2.58
C TYR A 134 6.81 -10.13 -2.64
N ASN A 135 7.52 -10.23 -3.76
CA ASN A 135 8.61 -9.32 -4.06
C ASN A 135 7.99 -8.03 -4.62
N VAL A 136 7.96 -6.97 -3.80
CA VAL A 136 7.49 -5.65 -4.21
C VAL A 136 8.67 -4.93 -4.85
N ASP A 137 8.53 -4.57 -6.12
CA ASP A 137 9.50 -3.72 -6.80
C ASP A 137 9.45 -2.31 -6.20
N ILE A 138 10.56 -1.91 -5.57
CA ILE A 138 10.73 -0.58 -4.95
C ILE A 138 11.72 0.28 -5.77
N SER A 139 12.05 -0.13 -6.99
CA SER A 139 13.03 0.58 -7.82
C SER A 139 12.60 2.00 -8.22
N GLU A 140 11.30 2.29 -8.18
CA GLU A 140 10.73 3.61 -8.47
C GLU A 140 10.41 4.46 -7.22
N GLU A 141 10.62 3.94 -6.00
CA GLU A 141 10.37 4.70 -4.76
C GLU A 141 11.56 5.65 -4.47
N PRO A 142 11.31 6.94 -4.14
CA PRO A 142 12.39 7.88 -3.81
C PRO A 142 13.13 7.48 -2.53
N GLU A 143 14.44 7.70 -2.48
CA GLU A 143 15.21 7.48 -1.26
C GLU A 143 14.73 8.41 -0.12
N PRO A 144 14.67 7.92 1.13
CA PRO A 144 14.30 8.76 2.26
C PRO A 144 15.31 9.91 2.45
N GLU A 145 14.83 11.14 2.60
CA GLU A 145 15.68 12.29 2.92
C GLU A 145 16.44 12.04 4.24
N GLN A 146 17.76 12.27 4.22
CA GLN A 146 18.55 12.24 5.43
C GLN A 146 18.25 13.48 6.30
N PRO A 147 18.16 13.33 7.63
CA PRO A 147 17.97 14.47 8.52
C PRO A 147 19.17 15.43 8.43
N PRO A 148 18.97 16.75 8.54
CA PRO A 148 20.05 17.73 8.45
C PRO A 148 21.09 17.49 9.55
N GLU A 149 22.36 17.35 9.17
CA GLU A 149 23.48 17.36 10.11
C GLU A 149 23.56 18.74 10.76
N GLN A 150 23.25 18.80 12.05
CA GLN A 150 23.48 20.01 12.84
C GLN A 150 24.99 20.17 13.04
N SER A 151 25.57 21.18 12.37
CA SER A 151 26.95 21.66 12.57
C SER A 151 27.01 22.70 13.68
#